data_AF-A0A166RCQ8-F1
#
_entry.id   AF-A0A166RCQ8-F1
#
_cell.length_a   1.000
_cell.length_b   1.000
_cell.length_c   1.000
_cell.angle_alpha   90.00
_cell.angle_beta   90.00
_cell.angle_gamma   90.00
#
_symmetry.space_group_name_H-M   'P 1'
#
loop_
_entity.id
_entity.type
_entity.pdbx_description
1 polymer ?
#
loop_
_entity_poly.entity_id
_entity_poly.type
_entity_poly.pdbx_seq_one_letter_code
_entity_poly.pdbx_strand_id
1 'polypeptide(L)' 'FRNISKDIKDRAHYLPLEGYITEDVCDIFDVSERSLRHWWANLEAHGSAIPPQQLIQGRP' A
#
# COMPACT_ATOMS: atom_id res chain seq x y z
N PHE A 1 12.14 -7.27 3.25
CA PHE A 1 10.84 -6.71 2.82
C PHE A 1 10.41 -7.39 1.54
N ARG A 2 9.20 -7.97 1.50
CA ARG A 2 8.64 -8.55 0.27
C ARG A 2 8.29 -7.41 -0.69
N ASN A 3 8.68 -7.53 -1.95
CA ASN A 3 8.23 -6.59 -2.97
C ASN A 3 6.78 -6.93 -3.32
N ILE A 4 5.85 -6.06 -2.95
CA ILE A 4 4.43 -6.21 -3.26
C ILE A 4 4.14 -5.40 -4.52
N SER A 5 3.54 -6.08 -5.49
CA SER A 5 3.22 -5.51 -6.80
C SER A 5 2.21 -4.36 -6.69
N LYS A 6 2.20 -3.50 -7.72
CA LYS A 6 1.28 -2.36 -7.79
C LYS A 6 -0.18 -2.81 -7.71
N ASP A 7 -0.54 -3.88 -8.42
CA ASP A 7 -1.92 -4.36 -8.50
C ASP A 7 -2.46 -4.79 -7.14
N ILE A 8 -1.64 -5.41 -6.28
CA ILE A 8 -2.04 -5.78 -4.92
C ILE A 8 -2.30 -4.52 -4.09
N LYS A 9 -1.45 -3.50 -4.19
CA LYS A 9 -1.64 -2.25 -3.45
C LYS A 9 -2.89 -1.50 -3.89
N ASP A 10 -3.13 -1.45 -5.19
CA ASP A 10 -4.31 -0.79 -5.77
C ASP A 10 -5.60 -1.54 -5.35
N ARG A 11 -5.60 -2.88 -5.41
CA ARG A 11 -6.75 -3.68 -4.95
C ARG A 11 -6.97 -3.61 -3.44
N ALA A 12 -5.90 -3.60 -2.64
CA ALA A 12 -5.99 -3.43 -1.19
C ALA A 12 -6.56 -2.06 -0.80
N HIS A 13 -6.38 -1.04 -1.64
CA HIS A 13 -7.05 0.25 -1.47
C HIS A 13 -8.51 0.25 -1.94
N TYR A 14 -8.81 -0.48 -3.02
CA TYR A 14 -10.16 -0.55 -3.60
C TYR A 14 -11.17 -1.29 -2.71
N LEU A 15 -10.80 -2.43 -2.12
CA LEU A 15 -11.73 -3.26 -1.35
C LEU A 15 -12.39 -2.53 -0.16
N PRO A 16 -11.68 -1.70 0.63
CA PRO A 16 -12.32 -0.89 1.67
C PRO A 16 -13.37 0.09 1.14
N LEU A 17 -13.22 0.62 -0.07
CA LEU A 17 -14.20 1.51 -0.71
C LEU A 17 -15.49 0.78 -1.09
N GLU A 18 -15.39 -0.53 -1.35
CA GLU A 18 -16.51 -1.42 -1.64
C GLU A 18 -17.15 -2.01 -0.36
N GLY A 19 -16.68 -1.60 0.82
CA GLY A 19 -17.25 -1.99 2.11
C GLY A 19 -16.59 -3.19 2.79
N TYR A 20 -15.44 -3.65 2.30
CA TYR A 20 -14.65 -4.68 3.01
C TYR A 20 -13.96 -4.08 4.24
N ILE A 21 -13.91 -4.84 5.33
CA ILE A 21 -13.18 -4.43 6.53
C ILE A 21 -11.67 -4.62 6.34
N THR A 22 -10.87 -3.79 7.01
CA THR A 22 -9.41 -3.79 6.88
C THR A 22 -8.78 -5.14 7.25
N GLU A 23 -9.34 -5.85 8.23
CA GLU A 23 -8.88 -7.19 8.64
C GLU A 23 -8.98 -8.20 7.49
N ASP A 24 -10.14 -8.29 6.84
CA ASP A 24 -10.34 -9.18 5.68
C ASP A 24 -9.38 -8.83 4.54
N VAL A 25 -9.15 -7.54 4.29
CA VAL A 25 -8.22 -7.09 3.24
C VAL A 25 -6.78 -7.49 3.58
N CYS A 26 -6.39 -7.39 4.85
CA CYS A 26 -5.09 -7.85 5.33
C CYS A 26 -4.90 -9.35 5.09
N ASP A 27 -5.94 -10.15 5.41
CA ASP A 27 -5.91 -11.60 5.26
C ASP A 27 -5.90 -12.03 3.79
N ILE A 28 -6.72 -11.41 2.93
CA ILE A 28 -6.80 -11.71 1.49
C ILE A 28 -5.45 -11.50 0.79
N PHE A 29 -4.76 -10.40 1.11
CA PHE A 29 -3.51 -10.03 0.45
C PHE A 29 -2.26 -10.51 1.19
N ASP A 30 -2.40 -11.11 2.37
CA ASP A 30 -1.30 -11.49 3.26
C ASP A 30 -0.40 -10.27 3.57
N VAL A 31 -1.03 -9.19 4.02
CA VAL A 31 -0.39 -7.91 4.32
C VAL A 31 -0.75 -7.41 5.70
N SER A 32 0.19 -6.75 6.36
CA SER A 32 -0.12 -6.13 7.65
C SER A 32 -0.93 -4.85 7.48
N GLU A 33 -1.78 -4.55 8.47
CA GLU A 33 -2.53 -3.29 8.53
C GLU A 33 -1.60 -2.07 8.44
N ARG A 34 -0.40 -2.17 9.04
CA ARG A 34 0.63 -1.13 8.94
C ARG A 34 1.05 -0.85 7.50
N SER A 35 1.16 -1.88 6.67
CA SER A 35 1.49 -1.74 5.25
C SER A 35 0.36 -1.03 4.50
N LEU A 36 -0.89 -1.43 4.76
CA LEU A 36 -2.08 -0.79 4.24
C LEU A 36 -2.16 0.70 4.59
N ARG A 37 -1.95 1.05 5.87
CA ARG A 37 -1.91 2.45 6.32
C ARG A 37 -0.83 3.26 5.62
N HIS A 38 0.36 2.69 5.42
CA HIS A 38 1.44 3.34 4.68
C HIS A 38 1.06 3.57 3.21
N TRP A 39 0.40 2.62 2.56
CA TRP A 39 -0.04 2.77 1.17
C TRP A 39 -1.12 3.84 1.02
N TRP A 40 -2.06 3.91 1.96
CA TRP A 40 -3.05 5.00 2.01
C TRP A 40 -2.39 6.36 2.17
N ALA A 41 -1.46 6.50 3.13
CA ALA A 41 -0.73 7.75 3.32
C ALA A 41 0.04 8.18 2.06
N ASN A 42 0.67 7.23 1.37
CA ASN A 42 1.35 7.51 0.10
C ASN A 42 0.37 7.93 -1.00
N LEU A 43 -0.80 7.28 -1.07
CA LEU A 43 -1.82 7.58 -2.07
C LEU A 43 -2.42 8.97 -1.83
N GLU A 44 -2.67 9.34 -0.58
CA GLU A 44 -3.13 10.69 -0.20
C GLU A 44 -2.07 11.76 -0.50
N ALA A 45 -0.80 11.49 -0.21
CA ALA A 45 0.29 12.46 -0.39
C ALA A 45 0.76 12.59 -1.86
N HIS A 46 0.69 11.52 -2.65
CA HIS A 46 1.34 11.43 -3.96
C HIS A 46 0.43 10.93 -5.09
N GLY A 47 -0.83 10.60 -4.81
CA GLY A 47 -1.74 10.00 -5.79
C GLY A 47 -1.39 8.55 -6.16
N SER A 48 -0.46 7.91 -5.46
CA SER A 48 0.02 6.56 -5.73
C SER A 48 0.42 5.85 -4.43
N ALA A 49 -0.04 4.61 -4.26
CA ALA A 49 0.39 3.73 -3.17
C ALA A 49 1.89 3.37 -3.24
N ILE A 50 2.49 3.49 -4.43
CA ILE A 50 3.93 3.39 -4.63
C ILE A 50 4.54 4.76 -4.36
N PRO A 51 5.42 4.89 -3.35
CA PRO A 51 6.09 6.14 -3.10
C PRO A 51 7.01 6.49 -4.29
N PRO A 52 7.16 7.78 -4.64
CA PRO A 52 8.12 8.18 -5.66
C PRO A 52 9.50 7.66 -5.26
N GLN A 53 10.24 7.09 -6.22
CA GLN A 53 11.61 6.67 -5.98
C GLN A 53 12.42 7.91 -5.61
N GLN A 54 12.84 8.03 -4.35
CA GLN A 54 13.83 9.03 -3.96
C GLN A 54 15.12 8.72 -4.73
N LEU A 55 15.39 9.50 -5.78
CA LEU A 55 16.64 9.44 -6.55
C LEU A 55 17.87 9.81 -5.71
N ILE A 56 17.67 10.28 -4.47
CA ILE A 56 18.71 10.70 -3.53
C ILE A 56 18.62 9.85 -2.26
N GLN A 57 18.78 8.54 -2.38
CA GLN A 57 19.37 7.78 -1.27
C GLN A 57 20.87 7.78 -1.50
N GLY A 58 21.54 8.77 -0.91
CA GLY A 58 23.00 8.79 -0.84
C GLY A 58 23.47 7.44 -0.29
N ARG A 59 24.26 6.75 -1.10
CA ARG A 59 24.98 5.55 -0.67
C ARG A 59 25.90 5.99 0.48
N PRO A 60 25.86 5.37 1.67
CA PRO A 60 26.84 5.65 2.71
C PRO A 60 28.26 5.29 2.25
#